data_AF-A0A430R1L6-F1
#
_entry.id   AF-A0A430R1L6-F1
#
_cell.length_a   1.000
_cell.length_b   1.000
_cell.length_c   1.000
_cell.angle_alpha   90.00
_cell.angle_beta   90.00
_cell.angle_gamma   90.00
#
_symmetry.space_group_name_H-M   'P 1'
#
loop_
_entity.id
_entity.type
_entity.pdbx_description
1 polymer ?
#
loop_
_entity_poly.entity_id
_entity_poly.type
_entity_poly.pdbx_seq_one_letter_code
_entity_poly.pdbx_strand_id
1 'polypeptide(L)'
;MGRKKREEKLKKKALKEWEERRPKTFREALKYFPGIFFRTTLVMVAATFLLIAVAALGLAWAQSFWFQLLVYLGFYLLFQRFIMGPLAPPRIK
;
A
#
# COMPACT_ATOMS: atom_id res chain seq x y z
N MET A 1 19.72 -25.29 16.10
CA MET A 1 18.29 -25.37 15.71
C MET A 1 17.30 -24.54 16.55
N GLY A 2 17.68 -23.96 17.71
CA GLY A 2 16.72 -23.28 18.61
C GLY A 2 16.23 -21.88 18.18
N ARG A 3 17.05 -21.11 17.44
CA ARG A 3 16.66 -19.77 16.96
C ARG A 3 15.58 -19.80 15.88
N LYS A 4 15.69 -20.71 14.90
CA LYS A 4 14.69 -20.92 13.83
C LYS A 4 13.29 -21.24 14.37
N LYS A 5 13.18 -22.12 15.38
CA LYS A 5 11.89 -22.44 16.03
C LYS A 5 11.27 -21.26 16.80
N ARG A 6 12.08 -20.34 17.35
CA ARG A 6 11.57 -19.14 18.02
C ARG A 6 11.08 -18.10 17.01
N GLU A 7 11.80 -17.93 15.90
CA GLU A 7 11.38 -17.05 14.79
C GLU A 7 10.08 -17.53 14.14
N GLU A 8 9.91 -18.83 13.91
CA GLU A 8 8.65 -19.38 13.39
C GLU A 8 7.48 -19.18 14.36
N LYS A 9 7.69 -19.30 15.67
CA LYS A 9 6.65 -19.03 16.67
C LYS A 9 6.26 -17.55 16.71
N LEU A 10 7.23 -16.64 16.60
CA LEU A 10 6.99 -15.20 16.53
C LEU A 10 6.24 -14.81 15.25
N LYS A 11 6.62 -15.38 14.10
CA LYS A 11 5.94 -15.21 12.82
C LYS A 11 4.48 -15.67 12.88
N LYS A 12 4.22 -16.84 13.47
CA LYS A 12 2.86 -17.37 13.67
C LYS A 12 2.01 -16.52 14.60
N LYS A 13 2.59 -15.93 15.66
CA LYS A 13 1.87 -15.01 16.54
C LYS A 13 1.49 -13.70 15.84
N ALA A 14 2.43 -13.09 15.10
CA ALA A 14 2.17 -11.87 14.35
C ALA A 14 1.11 -12.06 13.25
N LEU A 15 1.08 -13.23 12.61
CA LEU A 15 0.02 -13.62 11.67
C LEU A 15 -1.35 -13.73 12.34
N LYS A 16 -1.43 -14.41 13.49
CA LYS A 16 -2.70 -14.54 14.24
C LYS A 16 -3.24 -13.20 14.74
N GLU A 17 -2.39 -12.35 15.31
CA GLU A 17 -2.81 -11.02 15.76
C GLU A 17 -3.28 -10.14 14.60
N TRP A 18 -2.69 -10.32 13.41
CA TRP A 18 -3.13 -9.62 12.20
C TRP A 18 -4.44 -10.17 11.64
N GLU A 19 -4.66 -11.49 11.66
CA GLU A 19 -5.93 -12.11 11.30
C GLU A 19 -7.06 -11.72 12.27
N GLU A 20 -6.76 -11.56 13.55
CA GLU A 20 -7.72 -11.11 14.56
C GLU A 20 -8.07 -9.62 14.41
N ARG A 21 -7.11 -8.79 14.00
CA ARG A 21 -7.31 -7.35 13.74
C ARG A 21 -7.91 -7.04 12.37
N ARG A 22 -7.97 -8.02 11.46
CA ARG A 22 -8.63 -7.85 10.16
C ARG A 22 -10.13 -7.62 10.40
N PRO A 23 -10.71 -6.52 9.85
CA PRO A 23 -12.13 -6.29 9.95
C PRO A 23 -12.86 -7.44 9.24
N LYS A 24 -13.65 -8.20 9.99
CA LYS A 24 -14.41 -9.33 9.45
C LYS A 24 -15.72 -8.86 8.80
N THR A 25 -16.10 -7.62 9.06
CA THR A 25 -17.36 -7.03 8.59
C THR A 25 -17.12 -5.69 7.89
N PHE A 26 -17.91 -5.42 6.84
CA PHE A 26 -17.81 -4.20 6.02
C PHE A 26 -17.94 -2.91 6.86
N ARG A 27 -18.76 -2.95 7.93
CA ARG A 27 -18.95 -1.83 8.88
C ARG A 27 -17.69 -1.51 9.68
N GLU A 28 -16.87 -2.51 10.00
CA GLU A 28 -15.58 -2.30 10.65
C GLU A 28 -14.53 -1.80 9.65
N ALA A 29 -14.58 -2.29 8.41
CA ALA A 29 -13.72 -1.78 7.34
C ALA A 29 -13.97 -0.29 7.04
N LEU A 30 -15.24 0.15 7.11
CA LEU A 30 -15.61 1.57 6.97
C LEU A 30 -14.99 2.46 8.04
N LYS A 31 -14.68 1.95 9.24
CA LYS A 31 -13.98 2.75 10.28
C LYS A 31 -12.54 3.07 9.89
N TYR A 32 -11.91 2.23 9.08
CA TYR A 32 -10.57 2.46 8.53
C TYR A 32 -10.59 3.24 7.22
N PHE A 33 -11.75 3.33 6.57
CA PHE A 33 -11.93 3.98 5.27
C PHE A 33 -11.45 5.43 5.24
N PRO A 34 -11.75 6.32 6.23
CA PRO A 34 -11.27 7.69 6.19
C PRO A 34 -9.74 7.76 6.14
N GLY A 35 -9.05 6.97 6.96
CA GLY A 35 -7.59 6.92 6.98
C GLY A 35 -6.99 6.37 5.69
N ILE A 36 -7.59 5.32 5.12
CA ILE A 36 -7.17 4.74 3.83
C ILE A 36 -7.42 5.73 2.69
N PHE A 37 -8.57 6.41 2.70
CA PHE A 37 -8.95 7.41 1.71
C PHE A 37 -7.96 8.56 1.72
N PHE A 38 -7.68 9.18 2.88
CA PHE A 38 -6.70 10.27 2.98
C PHE A 38 -5.32 9.87 2.48
N ARG A 39 -4.84 8.67 2.85
CA ARG A 39 -3.53 8.19 2.38
C ARG A 39 -3.52 7.92 0.88
N THR A 40 -4.59 7.33 0.36
CA THR A 40 -4.76 7.11 -1.08
C THR A 40 -4.78 8.43 -1.83
N THR A 41 -5.58 9.41 -1.37
CA THR A 41 -5.65 10.74 -1.98
C THR A 41 -4.28 11.41 -1.99
N LEU A 42 -3.52 11.34 -0.89
CA LEU A 42 -2.19 11.93 -0.82
C LEU A 42 -1.21 11.27 -1.81
N VAL A 43 -1.26 9.94 -1.94
CA VAL A 43 -0.45 9.19 -2.92
C VAL A 43 -0.86 9.53 -4.35
N MET A 44 -2.17 9.63 -4.62
CA MET A 44 -2.69 9.99 -5.94
C MET A 44 -2.30 11.42 -6.33
N VAL A 45 -2.44 12.39 -5.42
CA VAL A 45 -2.00 13.77 -5.65
C VAL A 45 -0.51 13.82 -5.98
N ALA A 46 0.33 13.10 -5.22
CA ALA A 46 1.76 13.02 -5.52
C ALA A 46 2.05 12.40 -6.89
N ALA A 47 1.38 11.31 -7.25
CA ALA A 47 1.51 10.65 -8.55
C ALA A 47 1.07 11.57 -9.70
N THR A 48 -0.06 12.25 -9.54
CA THR A 48 -0.57 13.21 -10.52
C THR A 48 0.37 14.40 -10.67
N PHE A 49 0.89 14.94 -9.57
CA PHE A 49 1.85 16.05 -9.61
C PHE A 49 3.13 15.65 -10.35
N LEU A 50 3.60 14.42 -10.13
CA LEU A 50 4.75 13.87 -10.84
C LEU A 50 4.47 13.73 -12.34
N LEU A 51 3.30 13.21 -12.72
CA LEU A 51 2.89 13.11 -14.13
C LEU A 51 2.81 14.49 -14.80
N ILE A 52 2.24 15.50 -14.11
CA ILE A 52 2.17 16.87 -14.61
C ILE A 52 3.58 17.45 -14.79
N ALA A 53 4.48 17.26 -13.81
CA ALA A 53 5.85 17.73 -13.90
C ALA A 53 6.59 17.09 -15.09
N VAL A 54 6.44 15.78 -15.28
CA VAL A 54 7.04 15.08 -16.43
C VAL A 54 6.42 15.55 -17.74
N ALA A 55 5.11 15.76 -17.81
CA ALA A 55 4.45 16.30 -19.00
C ALA A 55 4.89 17.74 -19.31
N ALA A 56 5.11 18.57 -18.30
CA ALA A 56 5.59 19.94 -18.44
C ALA A 56 7.01 20.03 -19.02
N LEU A 57 7.82 18.96 -18.90
CA LEU A 57 9.11 18.83 -19.54
C LEU A 57 9.02 18.50 -21.06
N GLY A 58 7.81 18.50 -21.64
CA GLY A 58 7.59 18.26 -23.08
C GLY A 58 7.67 16.79 -23.48
N LEU A 59 7.66 15.88 -22.51
CA LEU A 59 7.81 14.45 -22.72
C LEU A 59 6.50 13.83 -23.19
N ALA A 60 6.28 13.77 -24.50
CA ALA A 60 5.04 13.25 -25.11
C ALA A 60 4.67 11.82 -24.65
N TRP A 61 5.67 10.98 -24.35
CA TRP A 61 5.45 9.64 -23.81
C TRP A 61 4.81 9.63 -22.41
N ALA A 62 4.79 10.75 -21.68
CA ALA A 62 4.19 10.86 -20.34
C ALA A 62 2.66 10.89 -20.41
N GLN A 63 2.14 11.22 -21.58
CA GLN A 63 0.71 11.15 -21.92
C GLN A 63 0.31 9.73 -22.36
N SER A 64 1.28 8.83 -22.59
CA SER A 64 0.99 7.45 -22.97
C SER A 64 0.25 6.72 -21.85
N PHE A 65 -0.82 6.03 -22.22
CA PHE A 65 -1.55 5.14 -21.32
C PHE A 65 -0.62 4.19 -20.56
N TRP A 66 0.38 3.62 -21.24
CA TRP A 66 1.32 2.67 -20.64
C TRP A 66 2.24 3.31 -19.60
N PHE A 67 2.69 4.53 -19.85
CA PHE A 67 3.53 5.26 -18.91
C PHE A 67 2.72 5.62 -17.66
N GLN A 68 1.51 6.17 -17.85
CA GLN A 68 0.61 6.47 -16.74
C GLN A 68 0.28 5.21 -15.93
N LEU A 69 -0.03 4.10 -16.61
CA LEU A 69 -0.30 2.81 -15.96
C LEU A 69 0.90 2.34 -15.13
N LEU A 70 2.12 2.40 -15.67
CA LEU A 70 3.35 2.02 -14.95
C LEU A 70 3.61 2.92 -13.74
N VAL A 71 3.39 4.23 -13.87
CA VAL A 71 3.53 5.17 -12.75
C VAL A 71 2.51 4.84 -11.67
N TYR A 72 1.24 4.66 -12.02
CA TYR A 72 0.20 4.27 -11.06
C TYR A 72 0.48 2.91 -10.41
N LEU A 73 0.95 1.91 -11.16
CA LEU A 73 1.35 0.61 -10.60
C LEU A 73 2.55 0.74 -9.66
N GLY A 74 3.56 1.52 -10.06
CA GLY A 74 4.75 1.77 -9.26
C GLY A 74 4.38 2.42 -7.93
N PHE A 75 3.57 3.48 -7.97
CA PHE A 75 3.04 4.13 -6.78
C PHE A 75 2.16 3.20 -5.95
N TYR A 76 1.29 2.41 -6.59
CA TYR A 76 0.48 1.42 -5.89
C TYR A 76 1.37 0.44 -5.12
N LEU A 77 2.39 -0.15 -5.73
CA LEU A 77 3.26 -1.13 -5.08
C LEU A 77 4.15 -0.49 -3.99
N LEU A 78 4.69 0.70 -4.24
CA LEU A 78 5.52 1.44 -3.28
C LEU A 78 4.72 1.83 -2.04
N PHE A 79 3.52 2.38 -2.24
CA PHE A 79 2.69 2.92 -1.18
C PHE A 79 1.57 1.97 -0.73
N GLN A 80 1.49 0.74 -1.28
CA GLN A 80 0.47 -0.26 -0.94
C GLN A 80 0.34 -0.43 0.58
N ARG A 81 1.49 -0.56 1.24
CA ARG A 81 1.59 -0.76 2.68
C ARG A 81 1.24 0.50 3.48
N PHE A 82 1.56 1.67 2.96
CA PHE A 82 1.21 2.95 3.58
C PHE A 82 -0.31 3.17 3.51
N ILE A 83 -0.91 2.94 2.33
CA ILE A 83 -2.35 3.01 2.09
C ILE A 83 -3.08 2.01 2.99
N MET A 84 -2.66 0.74 3.00
CA MET A 84 -3.29 -0.30 3.82
C MET A 84 -3.01 -0.14 5.32
N GLY A 85 -1.93 0.55 5.71
CA GLY A 85 -1.59 0.88 7.09
C GLY A 85 -1.75 -0.27 8.08
N PRO A 86 -2.72 -0.20 9.03
CA PRO A 86 -2.93 -1.23 10.05
C PRO A 86 -3.44 -2.57 9.48
N LEU A 87 -3.92 -2.59 8.25
CA LEU A 87 -4.40 -3.79 7.56
C LEU A 87 -3.30 -4.47 6.72
N ALA A 88 -2.13 -3.85 6.59
CA ALA A 88 -1.07 -4.41 5.78
C ALA A 88 -0.53 -5.71 6.40
N PRO A 89 -0.35 -6.79 5.62
CA PRO A 89 0.21 -8.03 6.13
C PRO A 89 1.61 -7.80 6.70
N PRO A 90 1.94 -8.39 7.86
CA PRO A 90 3.27 -8.27 8.44
C PRO A 90 4.31 -8.84 7.46
N ARG A 91 5.36 -8.07 7.16
CA ARG A 91 6.49 -8.56 6.34
C ARG A 91 7.25 -9.60 7.15
N ILE A 92 6.99 -10.86 6.84
CA ILE A 92 7.79 -11.99 7.30
C ILE A 92 9.05 -12.01 6.43
N LYS A 93 10.13 -11.38 6.88
CA LYS A 93 11.48 -11.62 6.35
C LYS A 93 12.04 -12.91 6.95
#